data_AF-A0A8S0FNC8-F1
#
_entry.id   AF-A0A8S0FNC8-F1
#
_cell.length_a   1.000
_cell.length_b   1.000
_cell.length_c   1.000
_cell.angle_alpha   90.00
_cell.angle_beta   90.00
_cell.angle_gamma   90.00
#
_symmetry.space_group_name_H-M   'P 1'
#
loop_
_entity.id
_entity.type
_entity.pdbx_description
1 polymer ?
#
loop_
_entity_poly.entity_id
_entity_poly.type
_entity_poly.pdbx_seq_one_letter_code
_entity_poly.pdbx_strand_id
1 'polypeptide(L)'
;MALVSGARTQFTGDTASLLVENGRGNTLWPQVVSVLQAKNYTITQRDDAGQTLTTDWVQWNRLDEDEQYRGRYQISVKPQGYQQAVTVKLLNLEQAGKPVADAASMQRYSTEMMNVISAGLDKSATDAANAAQNRASTTMDVQSAADDTGLPVNAGRTRAVQCGLATSASCAGKSGHESDRQHPFAGQHGRNL
;
A
#
# COMPACT_ATOMS: atom_id res chain seq x y z
N MET A 1 11.42 13.27 -0.26
CA MET A 1 10.19 13.55 0.49
C MET A 1 9.02 13.01 -0.32
N ALA A 2 8.23 12.08 0.22
CA ALA A 2 7.06 11.56 -0.50
C ALA A 2 5.89 12.51 -0.29
N LEU A 3 5.49 13.19 -1.37
CA LEU A 3 4.34 14.07 -1.39
C LEU A 3 3.11 13.20 -1.67
N VAL A 4 2.22 13.04 -0.69
CA VAL A 4 0.85 12.64 -1.00
C VAL A 4 0.27 13.74 -1.90
N SER A 5 -0.11 13.40 -3.13
CA SER A 5 -0.71 14.37 -4.06
C SER A 5 -1.95 15.02 -3.42
N GLY A 6 -1.88 16.33 -3.18
CA GLY A 6 -2.96 17.12 -2.59
C GLY A 6 -2.91 17.28 -1.05
N ALA A 7 -1.95 16.66 -0.34
CA ALA A 7 -1.86 16.82 1.10
C ALA A 7 -0.91 17.95 1.50
N ARG A 8 -1.36 18.83 2.41
CA ARG A 8 -0.56 19.97 2.91
C ARG A 8 0.01 19.63 4.28
N THR A 9 1.34 19.51 4.37
CA THR A 9 2.04 19.36 5.65
C THR A 9 2.30 20.73 6.27
N GLN A 10 1.95 20.86 7.54
CA GLN A 10 2.24 22.01 8.39
C GLN A 10 3.07 21.54 9.59
N PHE A 11 4.03 22.34 10.02
CA PHE A 11 4.85 22.04 11.17
C PHE A 11 4.77 23.19 12.17
N THR A 12 4.58 22.87 13.44
CA THR A 12 4.48 23.85 14.53
C THR A 12 5.16 23.28 15.77
N GLY A 13 6.40 23.72 16.04
CA GLY A 13 7.14 23.35 17.25
C GLY A 13 7.52 21.87 17.30
N ASP A 14 6.73 21.07 18.03
CA ASP A 14 6.86 19.61 18.21
C ASP A 14 5.79 18.80 17.45
N THR A 15 4.93 19.49 16.71
CA THR A 15 3.74 18.91 16.08
C THR A 15 3.76 19.07 14.57
N ALA A 16 3.67 17.96 13.85
CA ALA A 16 3.46 17.91 12.40
C ALA A 16 2.00 17.60 12.09
N SER A 17 1.35 18.37 11.23
CA SER A 17 -0.03 18.13 10.78
C SER A 17 -0.08 17.97 9.27
N LEU A 18 -0.73 16.92 8.80
CA LEU A 18 -0.98 16.66 7.38
C LEU A 18 -2.46 16.79 7.10
N LEU A 19 -2.83 17.77 6.28
CA LEU A 19 -4.21 17.95 5.86
C LEU A 19 -4.47 17.09 4.63
N VAL A 20 -5.51 16.25 4.71
CA VAL A 20 -5.91 15.30 3.67
C VAL A 20 -7.34 15.63 3.24
N GLU A 21 -7.54 15.81 1.94
CA GLU A 21 -8.86 16.03 1.35
C GLU A 21 -9.72 14.76 1.44
N ASN A 22 -10.93 14.90 1.96
CA ASN A 22 -11.82 13.78 2.20
C ASN A 22 -12.47 13.32 0.88
N GLY A 23 -11.87 12.31 0.24
CA GLY A 23 -12.36 11.76 -1.02
C GLY A 23 -13.58 10.84 -0.87
N ARG A 24 -13.87 10.32 0.33
CA ARG A 24 -15.09 9.62 0.79
C ARG A 24 -14.80 8.79 2.07
N GLY A 25 -15.13 9.31 3.25
CA GLY A 25 -15.39 8.53 4.48
C GLY A 25 -14.37 8.63 5.62
N ASN A 26 -14.85 8.38 6.86
CA ASN A 26 -14.09 8.31 8.13
C ASN A 26 -13.01 7.20 8.19
N THR A 27 -12.57 6.67 7.06
CA THR A 27 -11.67 5.51 6.95
C THR A 27 -10.19 5.85 7.12
N LEU A 28 -9.83 7.13 7.20
CA LEU A 28 -8.43 7.54 7.36
C LEU A 28 -7.81 7.02 8.67
N TRP A 29 -8.56 7.09 9.78
CA TRP A 29 -8.09 6.61 11.08
C TRP A 29 -7.68 5.12 11.06
N PRO A 30 -8.56 4.17 10.65
CA PRO A 30 -8.16 2.77 10.61
C PRO A 30 -7.03 2.49 9.60
N GLN A 31 -6.90 3.29 8.53
CA GLN A 31 -5.74 3.18 7.62
C GLN A 31 -4.44 3.57 8.30
N VAL A 32 -4.41 4.70 9.04
CA VAL A 32 -3.22 5.12 9.80
C VAL A 32 -2.82 4.05 10.82
N VAL A 33 -3.79 3.48 11.55
CA VAL A 33 -3.52 2.41 12.51
C VAL A 33 -2.92 1.18 11.81
N SER A 34 -3.50 0.76 10.68
CA SER A 34 -2.99 -0.38 9.91
C SER A 34 -1.55 -0.16 9.44
N VAL A 35 -1.21 1.05 9.01
CA VAL A 35 0.17 1.42 8.63
C VAL A 35 1.13 1.27 9.81
N LEU A 36 0.77 1.77 10.99
CA LEU A 36 1.62 1.67 12.18
C LEU A 36 1.81 0.22 12.62
N GLN A 37 0.76 -0.60 12.52
CA GLN A 37 0.82 -2.03 12.80
C GLN A 37 1.69 -2.78 11.78
N ALA A 38 1.56 -2.45 10.48
CA ALA A 38 2.40 -3.03 9.41
C ALA A 38 3.88 -2.67 9.59
N LYS A 39 4.18 -1.51 10.21
CA LYS A 39 5.53 -1.10 10.60
C LYS A 39 6.03 -1.75 11.90
N ASN A 40 5.21 -2.56 12.57
CA ASN A 40 5.51 -3.21 13.84
C ASN A 40 5.85 -2.22 14.97
N TYR A 41 5.22 -1.04 14.97
CA TYR A 41 5.37 -0.11 16.07
C TYR A 41 4.46 -0.50 17.24
N THR A 42 5.04 -0.59 18.43
CA THR A 42 4.29 -0.87 19.65
C THR A 42 3.36 0.31 19.98
N ILE A 43 2.07 0.01 20.17
CA ILE A 43 1.06 1.00 20.56
C ILE A 43 0.80 0.83 22.05
N THR A 44 1.13 1.85 22.84
CA THR A 44 0.96 1.82 24.32
C THR A 44 -0.45 2.21 24.73
N GLN A 45 -1.07 3.13 23.98
CA GLN A 45 -2.44 3.57 24.22
C GLN A 45 -3.14 3.76 22.88
N ARG A 46 -4.38 3.31 22.77
CA ARG A 46 -5.21 3.45 21.58
C ARG A 46 -6.62 3.82 21.99
N ASP A 47 -7.12 4.89 21.40
CA ASP A 47 -8.47 5.39 21.58
C ASP A 47 -9.09 5.61 20.19
N ASP A 48 -9.88 4.64 19.74
CA ASP A 48 -10.51 4.70 18.42
C ASP A 48 -11.68 5.71 18.36
N ALA A 49 -12.30 6.00 19.50
CA ALA A 49 -13.41 6.96 19.60
C ALA A 49 -12.94 8.40 19.38
N GLY A 50 -11.86 8.80 20.04
CA GLY A 50 -11.18 10.08 19.86
C GLY A 50 -10.16 10.08 18.72
N GLN A 51 -10.04 8.98 17.97
CA GLN A 51 -9.12 8.80 16.85
C GLN A 51 -7.69 9.22 17.21
N THR A 52 -7.20 8.73 18.35
CA THR A 52 -5.86 9.02 18.86
C THR A 52 -5.17 7.77 19.40
N LEU A 53 -3.85 7.73 19.26
CA LEU A 53 -3.02 6.67 19.80
C LEU A 53 -1.66 7.22 20.21
N THR A 54 -1.00 6.50 21.10
CA THR A 54 0.35 6.79 21.57
C THR A 54 1.23 5.58 21.30
N THR A 55 2.35 5.80 20.63
CA THR A 55 3.34 4.76 20.39
C THR A 55 4.27 4.61 21.59
N ASP A 56 4.91 3.45 21.67
CA ASP A 56 6.12 3.30 22.47
C ASP A 56 7.31 3.97 21.76
N TRP A 57 8.53 3.66 22.21
CA TRP A 57 9.76 4.09 21.57
C TRP A 57 9.86 3.52 20.15
N VAL A 58 9.85 4.41 19.17
CA VAL A 58 10.12 4.09 17.77
C VAL A 58 11.60 4.37 17.51
N GLN A 59 12.38 3.31 17.30
CA GLN A 59 13.79 3.38 16.98
C GLN A 59 13.98 3.73 15.49
N TRP A 60 14.70 4.81 15.21
CA TRP A 60 15.09 5.21 13.87
C TRP A 60 16.49 4.66 13.56
N ASN A 61 16.56 3.65 12.71
CA ASN A 61 17.83 3.10 12.25
C ASN A 61 18.29 3.83 10.97
N ARG A 62 19.21 4.79 11.10
CA ARG A 62 19.89 5.42 9.96
C ARG A 62 21.33 4.93 9.92
N LEU A 63 21.78 4.47 8.75
CA LEU A 63 23.16 3.99 8.54
C LEU A 63 24.22 5.10 8.61
N ASP A 64 23.79 6.35 8.51
CA ASP A 64 24.64 7.54 8.48
C ASP A 64 24.76 8.22 9.86
N GLU A 65 24.03 7.73 10.87
CA GLU A 65 24.09 8.28 12.22
C GLU A 65 24.75 7.27 13.17
N ASP A 66 25.86 7.69 13.80
CA ASP A 66 26.54 6.91 14.84
C ASP A 66 25.64 6.59 16.03
N GLU A 67 24.73 7.51 16.38
CA GLU A 67 23.80 7.36 17.50
C GLU A 67 22.35 7.29 16.99
N GLN A 68 21.70 6.16 17.24
CA GLN A 68 20.29 5.99 16.91
C GLN A 68 19.40 6.89 17.76
N TYR A 69 18.43 7.49 17.08
CA TYR A 69 17.36 8.23 17.72
C TYR A 69 16.16 7.33 17.97
N ARG A 70 15.49 7.59 19.08
CA ARG A 70 14.20 6.99 19.40
C ARG A 70 13.20 8.06 19.80
N GLY A 71 12.00 7.97 19.23
CA GLY A 71 10.93 8.93 19.49
C GLY A 71 9.68 8.25 20.01
N ARG A 72 8.98 8.89 20.94
CA ARG A 72 7.59 8.53 21.30
C ARG A 72 6.66 9.52 20.66
N TYR A 73 5.62 9.00 20.01
CA TYR A 73 4.71 9.81 19.20
C TYR A 73 3.29 9.64 19.68
N GLN A 74 2.55 10.74 19.69
CA GLN A 74 1.11 10.73 19.73
C GLN A 74 0.58 11.05 18.35
N ILE A 75 -0.21 10.14 17.79
CA ILE A 75 -0.86 10.31 16.49
C ILE A 75 -2.34 10.51 16.74
N SER A 76 -2.93 11.49 16.08
CA SER A 76 -4.36 11.73 16.11
C SER A 76 -4.88 12.14 14.75
N VAL A 77 -6.13 11.81 14.47
CA VAL A 77 -6.82 12.28 13.27
C VAL A 77 -8.00 13.12 13.71
N LYS A 78 -8.02 14.39 13.31
CA LYS A 78 -9.10 15.30 13.66
C LYS A 78 -9.74 15.88 12.39
N PRO A 79 -11.07 15.99 12.32
CA PRO A 79 -11.71 16.74 11.26
C PRO A 79 -11.33 18.22 11.39
N GLN A 80 -10.83 18.82 10.30
CA GLN A 80 -10.48 20.22 10.20
C GLN A 80 -11.22 20.84 9.02
N GLY A 81 -12.37 21.46 9.31
CA GLY A 81 -13.29 21.96 8.28
C GLY A 81 -13.82 20.82 7.42
N TYR A 82 -13.56 20.87 6.11
CA TYR A 82 -13.93 19.82 5.15
C TYR A 82 -12.85 18.74 4.96
N GLN A 83 -11.69 18.91 5.58
CA GLN A 83 -10.53 18.02 5.46
C GLN A 83 -10.34 17.23 6.75
N GLN A 84 -9.56 16.15 6.69
CA GLN A 84 -9.05 15.49 7.90
C GLN A 84 -7.59 15.88 8.10
N ALA A 85 -7.23 16.25 9.32
CA ALA A 85 -5.87 16.55 9.71
C ALA A 85 -5.30 15.37 10.49
N VAL A 86 -4.25 14.75 9.95
CA VAL A 86 -3.43 13.78 10.68
C VAL A 86 -2.36 14.56 11.44
N THR A 87 -2.45 14.57 12.75
CA THR A 87 -1.51 15.28 13.62
C THR A 87 -0.60 14.27 14.31
N VAL A 88 0.71 14.46 14.14
CA VAL A 88 1.78 13.70 14.78
C VAL A 88 2.50 14.64 15.74
N LYS A 89 2.37 14.36 17.02
CA LYS A 89 3.04 15.09 18.09
C LYS A 89 4.19 14.24 18.63
N LEU A 90 5.39 14.80 18.67
CA LEU A 90 6.55 14.18 19.30
C LEU A 90 6.49 14.42 20.80
N LEU A 91 6.28 13.36 21.59
CA LEU A 91 6.17 13.43 23.05
C LEU A 91 7.55 13.48 23.70
N ASN A 92 8.44 12.59 23.27
CA ASN A 92 9.81 12.50 23.75
C ASN A 92 10.71 12.08 22.60
N LEU A 93 11.91 12.62 22.58
CA LEU A 93 12.98 12.24 21.67
C LEU A 93 14.23 11.97 22.48
N GLU A 94 14.88 10.85 22.20
CA GLU A 94 16.17 10.51 22.78
C GLU A 94 17.15 10.09 21.71
N GLN A 95 18.41 10.44 21.91
CA GLN A 95 19.56 9.99 21.11
C GLN A 95 20.49 9.23 22.04
N ALA A 96 20.74 7.95 21.74
CA ALA A 96 21.58 7.09 22.58
C ALA A 96 21.22 7.11 24.09
N GLY A 97 19.92 7.26 24.41
CA GLY A 97 19.43 7.33 25.79
C GLY A 97 19.55 8.70 26.47
N LYS A 98 19.94 9.74 25.74
CA LYS A 98 19.92 11.13 26.21
C LYS A 98 18.71 11.86 25.63
N PRO A 99 17.94 12.61 26.44
CA PRO A 99 16.83 13.40 25.92
C PRO A 99 17.33 14.50 24.98
N VAL A 100 16.72 14.59 23.80
CA VAL A 100 17.02 15.61 22.80
C VAL A 100 15.81 16.53 22.67
N ALA A 101 16.03 17.83 22.86
CA ALA A 101 15.01 18.87 22.71
C ALA A 101 15.44 19.93 21.68
N ASP A 102 16.36 19.60 20.79
CA ASP A 102 16.78 20.47 19.70
C ASP A 102 15.67 20.61 18.65
N ALA A 103 15.42 21.85 18.20
CA ALA A 103 14.33 22.15 17.27
C ALA A 103 14.50 21.46 15.92
N ALA A 104 15.73 21.36 15.41
CA ALA A 104 16.01 20.70 14.13
C ALA A 104 15.77 19.20 14.23
N SER A 105 16.21 18.56 15.32
CA SER A 105 15.96 17.14 15.57
C SER A 105 14.47 16.85 15.74
N MET A 106 13.76 17.63 16.57
CA MET A 106 12.32 17.45 16.77
C MET A 106 11.54 17.59 15.45
N GLN A 107 11.88 18.58 14.62
CA GLN A 107 11.28 18.76 13.31
C GLN A 107 11.57 17.61 12.36
N ARG A 108 12.83 17.16 12.31
CA ARG A 108 13.25 16.06 11.44
C ARG A 108 12.50 14.77 11.81
N TYR A 109 12.52 14.38 13.08
CA TYR A 109 11.90 13.13 13.55
C TYR A 109 10.37 13.14 13.50
N SER A 110 9.75 14.31 13.64
CA SER A 110 8.31 14.45 13.38
C SER A 110 7.99 14.28 11.89
N THR A 111 8.84 14.84 11.02
CA THR A 111 8.69 14.71 9.56
C THR A 111 8.96 13.28 9.07
N GLU A 112 9.95 12.59 9.65
CA GLU A 112 10.22 11.18 9.37
C GLU A 112 9.00 10.31 9.70
N MET A 113 8.39 10.50 10.88
CA MET A 113 7.17 9.78 11.25
C MET A 113 6.01 10.10 10.31
N MET A 114 5.85 11.37 9.93
CA MET A 114 4.85 11.77 8.94
C MET A 114 5.10 11.10 7.58
N ASN A 115 6.34 11.01 7.14
CA ASN A 115 6.73 10.38 5.87
C ASN A 115 6.42 8.87 5.87
N VAL A 116 6.65 8.19 7.01
CA VAL A 116 6.28 6.77 7.17
C VAL A 116 4.77 6.58 7.06
N ILE A 117 3.97 7.44 7.69
CA ILE A 117 2.51 7.38 7.60
C ILE A 117 2.06 7.63 6.17
N SER A 118 2.55 8.71 5.53
CA SER A 118 2.24 9.04 4.13
C SER A 118 2.57 7.91 3.16
N ALA A 119 3.77 7.33 3.26
CA ALA A 119 4.18 6.21 2.41
C ALA A 119 3.34 4.95 2.66
N GLY A 120 2.98 4.69 3.92
CA GLY A 120 2.10 3.58 4.26
C GLY A 120 0.67 3.76 3.75
N LEU A 121 0.13 4.98 3.79
CA LEU A 121 -1.19 5.30 3.25
C LEU A 121 -1.23 5.13 1.73
N ASP A 122 -0.20 5.61 1.01
CA ASP A 122 -0.06 5.41 -0.43
C ASP A 122 0.02 3.92 -0.80
N LYS A 123 0.84 3.16 -0.06
CA LYS A 123 0.93 1.71 -0.24
C LYS A 123 -0.40 1.01 0.06
N SER A 124 -1.09 1.38 1.13
CA SER A 124 -2.41 0.83 1.47
C SER A 124 -3.45 1.12 0.38
N ALA A 125 -3.44 2.32 -0.21
CA ALA A 125 -4.32 2.67 -1.32
C ALA A 125 -4.00 1.86 -2.58
N THR A 126 -2.70 1.70 -2.88
CA THR A 126 -2.23 0.88 -4.00
C THR A 126 -2.59 -0.60 -3.83
N ASP A 127 -2.37 -1.19 -2.65
CA ASP A 127 -2.74 -2.57 -2.36
C ASP A 127 -4.26 -2.79 -2.44
N ALA A 128 -5.07 -1.83 -1.97
CA ALA A 128 -6.53 -1.89 -2.09
C ALA A 128 -6.98 -1.84 -3.57
N ALA A 129 -6.36 -0.97 -4.38
CA ALA A 129 -6.64 -0.89 -5.82
C ALA A 129 -6.23 -2.17 -6.55
N ASN A 130 -5.05 -2.71 -6.26
CA ASN A 130 -4.56 -3.97 -6.83
C ASN A 130 -5.44 -5.16 -6.43
N ALA A 131 -5.88 -5.24 -5.17
CA ALA A 131 -6.79 -6.30 -4.72
C ALA A 131 -8.16 -6.21 -5.39
N ALA A 132 -8.69 -5.01 -5.60
CA ALA A 132 -9.93 -4.79 -6.34
C ALA A 132 -9.77 -5.20 -7.82
N GLN A 133 -8.66 -4.85 -8.46
CA GLN A 133 -8.34 -5.26 -9.83
C GLN A 133 -8.15 -6.78 -9.96
N ASN A 134 -7.43 -7.42 -9.02
CA ASN A 134 -7.20 -8.86 -9.07
C ASN A 134 -8.49 -9.67 -8.82
N ARG A 135 -9.39 -9.16 -7.95
CA ARG A 135 -10.75 -9.69 -7.83
C ARG A 135 -11.57 -9.48 -9.10
N ALA A 136 -11.45 -8.31 -9.74
CA ALA A 136 -12.10 -8.04 -11.03
C ALA A 136 -11.60 -8.97 -12.15
N SER A 137 -10.32 -9.34 -12.15
CA SER A 137 -9.74 -10.31 -13.10
C SER A 137 -10.13 -11.77 -12.81
N THR A 138 -10.34 -12.13 -11.54
CA THR A 138 -10.77 -13.49 -11.15
C THR A 138 -12.28 -13.67 -11.29
N THR A 139 -13.05 -12.58 -11.18
CA THR A 139 -14.46 -12.51 -11.59
C THR A 139 -14.59 -12.02 -13.04
N MET A 140 -13.74 -12.52 -13.95
CA MET A 140 -14.21 -12.69 -15.33
C MET A 140 -15.27 -13.79 -15.27
N ASP A 141 -16.48 -13.38 -14.91
CA ASP A 141 -17.68 -14.14 -15.20
C ASP A 141 -17.58 -14.50 -16.69
N VAL A 142 -17.56 -15.79 -17.00
CA VAL A 142 -17.89 -16.25 -18.33
C VAL A 142 -19.37 -15.93 -18.51
N GLN A 143 -19.66 -14.65 -18.73
CA GLN A 143 -20.88 -14.20 -19.38
C GLN A 143 -20.73 -14.67 -20.81
N SER A 144 -21.02 -15.96 -21.02
CA SER A 144 -21.43 -16.46 -22.32
C SER A 144 -22.55 -15.53 -22.78
N ALA A 145 -22.21 -14.65 -23.71
CA ALA A 145 -23.16 -13.83 -24.41
C ALA A 145 -24.14 -14.77 -25.12
N ALA A 146 -25.26 -15.07 -24.46
CA ALA A 146 -26.50 -15.29 -25.16
C ALA A 146 -26.93 -13.89 -25.61
N ASP A 147 -26.56 -13.56 -26.84
CA ASP A 147 -27.18 -12.48 -27.60
C ASP A 147 -28.70 -12.71 -27.56
N ASP A 148 -29.46 -11.70 -27.14
CA ASP A 148 -30.47 -11.08 -27.99
C ASP A 148 -31.32 -10.08 -27.16
N THR A 149 -31.35 -8.85 -27.66
CA THR A 149 -32.44 -7.84 -27.55
C THR A 149 -32.51 -6.90 -26.33
N GLY A 150 -32.32 -5.59 -26.61
CA GLY A 150 -33.16 -4.52 -26.04
C GLY A 150 -32.46 -3.36 -25.30
N LEU A 151 -32.15 -2.28 -26.03
CA LEU A 151 -31.72 -0.91 -25.61
C LEU A 151 -32.45 -0.33 -24.35
N PRO A 152 -31.96 0.73 -23.63
CA PRO A 152 -31.06 1.80 -24.09
C PRO A 152 -29.95 2.29 -23.11
N VAL A 153 -29.08 3.13 -23.69
CA VAL A 153 -27.95 3.91 -23.14
C VAL A 153 -28.31 4.83 -21.96
N ASN A 154 -27.48 4.84 -20.90
CA ASN A 154 -27.29 6.02 -20.05
C ASN A 154 -25.82 6.20 -19.61
N ALA A 155 -25.37 7.45 -19.64
CA ALA A 155 -23.99 7.90 -19.73
C ALA A 155 -23.16 7.78 -18.43
N GLY A 156 -21.83 7.62 -18.55
CA GLY A 156 -20.93 7.72 -17.40
C GLY A 156 -19.44 7.52 -17.66
N ARG A 157 -18.78 8.49 -18.30
CA ARG A 157 -17.31 8.75 -18.32
C ARG A 157 -16.41 7.64 -18.90
N THR A 158 -16.29 7.65 -20.22
CA THR A 158 -15.11 7.13 -20.92
C THR A 158 -13.88 7.95 -20.55
N ARG A 159 -12.95 7.34 -19.82
CA ARG A 159 -11.53 7.72 -19.86
C ARG A 159 -10.83 6.63 -20.65
N ALA A 160 -10.42 6.96 -21.87
CA ALA A 160 -9.64 6.07 -22.71
C ALA A 160 -8.35 5.69 -21.97
N VAL A 161 -8.24 4.43 -21.56
CA VAL A 161 -6.96 3.82 -21.20
C VAL A 161 -6.39 3.27 -22.50
N GLN A 162 -5.28 3.86 -22.91
CA GLN A 162 -4.40 3.41 -23.98
C GLN A 162 -4.26 1.89 -23.93
N CYS A 163 -4.78 1.19 -24.93
CA CYS A 163 -4.54 -0.24 -25.13
C CYS A 163 -3.07 -0.40 -25.52
N GLY A 164 -2.24 -0.85 -24.58
CA GLY A 164 -0.87 -1.27 -24.86
C GLY A 164 -0.90 -2.59 -25.61
N LEU A 165 -0.79 -2.55 -26.93
CA LEU A 165 -0.32 -3.70 -27.71
C LEU A 165 1.15 -3.95 -27.35
N ALA A 166 1.45 -5.09 -26.71
CA ALA A 166 2.72 -5.80 -26.90
C ALA A 166 2.63 -7.24 -26.37
N THR A 167 2.60 -8.17 -27.33
CA THR A 167 3.38 -9.42 -27.37
C THR A 167 3.18 -10.47 -26.27
N SER A 168 2.50 -11.56 -26.63
CA SER A 168 2.95 -12.94 -26.36
C SER A 168 2.27 -13.90 -27.33
N ALA A 169 2.96 -14.22 -28.42
CA ALA A 169 2.66 -15.35 -29.29
C ALA A 169 3.57 -16.54 -28.91
N SER A 170 3.08 -17.75 -29.17
CA SER A 170 3.73 -19.07 -29.01
C SER A 170 3.66 -19.65 -27.58
N CYS A 171 3.19 -20.87 -27.33
CA CYS A 171 3.32 -22.09 -28.13
C CYS A 171 2.09 -23.00 -28.04
N ALA A 172 1.81 -23.66 -29.16
CA ALA A 172 0.88 -24.76 -29.32
C ALA A 172 1.33 -26.03 -28.57
N GLY A 173 0.36 -26.87 -28.19
CA GLY A 173 0.59 -28.22 -27.70
C GLY A 173 -0.72 -28.95 -27.43
N LYS A 174 -1.48 -29.27 -28.48
CA LYS A 174 -2.65 -30.15 -28.41
C LYS A 174 -2.21 -31.53 -27.88
N SER A 175 -2.79 -31.92 -26.75
CA SER A 175 -2.71 -33.27 -26.20
C SER A 175 -3.36 -34.26 -27.19
N GLY A 176 -2.54 -35.15 -27.73
CA GLY A 176 -2.99 -36.31 -28.50
C GLY A 176 -3.36 -37.44 -27.56
N HIS A 177 -4.60 -37.90 -27.64
CA HIS A 177 -5.05 -39.15 -27.06
C HIS A 177 -5.84 -39.88 -28.15
N GLU A 178 -5.22 -40.83 -28.84
CA GLU A 178 -5.95 -41.94 -29.43
C GLU A 178 -5.00 -43.13 -29.56
N SER A 179 -5.48 -44.25 -29.04
CA SER A 179 -4.83 -45.54 -28.91
C SER A 179 -5.24 -46.37 -30.12
N ASP A 180 -4.31 -46.92 -30.90
CA ASP A 180 -4.57 -48.19 -31.59
C ASP A 180 -3.30 -48.99 -31.89
N ARG A 181 -3.49 -50.30 -31.82
CA ARG A 181 -2.56 -51.42 -31.79
C ARG A 181 -1.75 -51.58 -33.09
N GLN A 182 -0.51 -52.06 -32.96
CA GLN A 182 -0.10 -53.42 -33.37
C GLN A 182 1.45 -53.57 -33.37
N HIS A 183 1.92 -54.53 -32.58
CA HIS A 183 3.17 -55.29 -32.78
C HIS A 183 3.02 -56.24 -34.00
N PRO A 184 4.04 -57.00 -34.50
CA PRO A 184 5.40 -57.23 -33.97
C PRO A 184 6.53 -57.30 -35.06
N PHE A 185 7.73 -57.64 -34.58
CA PHE A 185 8.81 -58.43 -35.23
C PHE A 185 10.10 -57.74 -35.74
N ALA A 186 11.17 -58.10 -35.02
CA ALA A 186 12.44 -58.69 -35.49
C ALA A 186 13.55 -57.83 -36.12
N GLY A 187 14.77 -58.10 -35.63
CA GLY A 187 16.01 -58.07 -36.41
C GLY A 187 16.99 -56.99 -35.93
N GLN A 188 17.83 -57.26 -34.94
CA GLN A 188 19.18 -57.84 -35.07
C GLN A 188 20.27 -56.88 -35.61
N HIS A 189 21.40 -56.97 -34.89
CA HIS A 189 22.78 -56.65 -35.25
C HIS A 189 23.26 -55.21 -35.12
N GLY A 190 24.21 -55.04 -34.19
CA GLY A 190 24.98 -53.83 -34.01
C GLY A 190 26.15 -53.73 -34.97
N ARG A 191 26.91 -52.64 -34.82
CA ARG A 191 28.33 -52.60 -35.14
C ARG A 191 28.99 -51.39 -34.50
N ASN A 192 30.09 -51.72 -33.86
CA ASN A 192 31.10 -50.90 -33.23
C ASN A 192 31.92 -50.14 -34.29
N LEU A 193 32.26 -48.88 -34.02
CA LEU A 193 33.59 -48.27 -34.18
C LEU A 193 33.56 -46.83 -33.68
#